data_AF-A0AAE4UXQ3-F1
#
_entry.id   AF-A0AAE4UXQ3-F1
#
_cell.length_a   1.000
_cell.length_b   1.000
_cell.length_c   1.000
_cell.angle_alpha   90.00
_cell.angle_beta   90.00
_cell.angle_gamma   90.00
#
_symmetry.space_group_name_H-M   'P 1'
#
loop_
_entity.id
_entity.type
_entity.pdbx_description
1 polymer ?
#
loop_
_entity_poly.entity_id
_entity_poly.type
_entity_poly.pdbx_seq_one_letter_code
_entity_poly.pdbx_strand_id
1 'polypeptide(L)'
;MTNDVYEPVSFENKWRHWGGAPDEDIFVTFGISPLQYYDRLDRLLHNPRQLGILGFSPQVVNQLREICKIKLASHKNPRTGHSTSTV
;
A
#
# COMPACT_ATOMS: atom_id res chain seq x y z
N MET A 1 21.26 -8.03 6.15
CA MET A 1 20.69 -7.34 4.96
C MET A 1 19.33 -7.97 4.66
N THR A 2 18.23 -7.45 5.22
CA THR A 2 16.89 -8.04 5.02
C THR A 2 15.76 -6.99 5.06
N ASN A 3 16.09 -5.69 5.07
CA ASN A 3 15.10 -4.62 5.22
C ASN A 3 14.41 -4.24 3.90
N ASP A 4 15.04 -4.52 2.76
CA ASP A 4 14.54 -4.16 1.42
C ASP A 4 13.22 -4.86 1.06
N VAL A 5 12.96 -6.05 1.65
CA VAL A 5 11.73 -6.80 1.42
C VAL A 5 10.51 -6.13 2.08
N TYR A 6 10.71 -5.42 3.19
CA TYR A 6 9.65 -4.76 3.97
C TYR A 6 9.63 -3.23 3.79
N GLU A 7 10.45 -2.72 2.89
CA GLU A 7 10.43 -1.31 2.49
C GLU A 7 9.04 -0.85 2.04
N PRO A 8 8.25 -1.64 1.26
CA PRO A 8 6.88 -1.26 0.91
C PRO A 8 5.98 -1.07 2.14
N VAL A 9 6.14 -1.89 3.18
CA VAL A 9 5.31 -1.81 4.39
C VAL A 9 5.66 -0.57 5.20
N SER A 10 6.96 -0.27 5.32
CA SER A 10 7.44 0.93 6.01
C SER A 10 7.06 2.20 5.26
N PHE A 11 7.13 2.17 3.93
CA PHE A 11 6.71 3.26 3.06
C PHE A 11 5.21 3.50 3.19
N GLU A 12 4.38 2.47 3.04
CA GLU A 12 2.92 2.60 3.18
C GLU A 12 2.52 3.08 4.58
N ASN A 13 3.24 2.64 5.62
CA ASN A 13 2.99 3.08 6.98
C ASN A 13 3.19 4.60 7.15
N LYS A 14 4.15 5.21 6.45
CA LYS A 14 4.29 6.68 6.44
C LYS A 14 3.06 7.34 5.83
N TRP A 15 2.57 6.79 4.73
CA TRP A 15 1.42 7.33 3.99
C TRP A 15 0.05 6.94 4.55
N ARG A 16 0.01 6.13 5.61
CA ARG A 16 -1.22 5.55 6.17
C ARG A 16 -2.26 6.61 6.55
N HIS A 17 -1.81 7.76 7.04
CA HIS A 17 -2.70 8.85 7.47
C HIS A 17 -3.43 9.54 6.31
N TRP A 18 -2.94 9.37 5.07
CA TRP A 18 -3.52 9.92 3.85
C TRP A 18 -4.24 8.87 3.00
N GLY A 19 -4.46 7.66 3.53
CA GLY A 19 -5.11 6.57 2.80
C GLY A 19 -4.19 5.88 1.79
N GLY A 20 -2.87 5.97 2.00
CA GLY A 20 -1.86 5.25 1.23
C GLY A 20 -1.03 6.12 0.30
N ALA A 21 0.03 5.54 -0.24
CA ALA A 21 0.99 6.28 -1.05
C ALA A 21 0.39 6.77 -2.39
N PRO A 22 0.83 7.94 -2.90
CA PRO A 22 0.51 8.38 -4.26
C PRO A 22 1.14 7.47 -5.32
N ASP A 23 0.47 7.32 -6.45
CA ASP A 23 0.95 6.52 -7.59
C ASP A 23 2.31 6.99 -8.11
N GLU A 24 2.51 8.31 -8.15
CA GLU A 24 3.77 8.93 -8.60
C GLU A 24 4.92 8.63 -7.64
N ASP A 25 4.70 8.81 -6.33
CA ASP A 25 5.68 8.48 -5.29
C ASP A 25 6.04 6.99 -5.29
N ILE A 26 5.07 6.10 -5.54
CA ILE A 26 5.32 4.66 -5.72
C ILE A 26 6.23 4.42 -6.92
N PHE A 27 5.94 5.05 -8.06
CA PHE A 27 6.73 4.89 -9.28
C PHE A 27 8.16 5.44 -9.13
N VAL A 28 8.30 6.62 -8.53
CA VAL A 28 9.61 7.25 -8.28
C VAL A 28 10.45 6.44 -7.30
N THR A 29 9.83 5.91 -6.24
CA THR A 29 10.56 5.17 -5.18
C THR A 29 10.92 3.75 -5.61
N PHE A 30 9.97 3.03 -6.23
CA PHE A 30 10.11 1.59 -6.49
C PHE A 30 10.29 1.24 -7.97
N GLY A 31 10.08 2.18 -8.90
CA GLY A 31 10.21 1.94 -10.34
C GLY A 31 9.18 0.96 -10.91
N ILE A 32 8.08 0.72 -10.20
CA ILE A 32 7.02 -0.23 -10.58
C ILE A 32 5.66 0.45 -10.61
N SER A 33 4.71 -0.14 -11.34
CA SER A 33 3.36 0.39 -11.39
C SER A 33 2.65 0.26 -10.03
N PRO A 34 1.68 1.15 -9.72
CA PRO A 34 0.92 1.09 -8.48
C PRO A 34 0.26 -0.28 -8.26
N LEU A 35 -0.28 -0.89 -9.31
CA LEU A 35 -0.88 -2.23 -9.24
C LEU A 35 0.14 -3.29 -8.77
N GLN A 36 1.35 -3.30 -9.34
CA GLN A 36 2.41 -4.24 -8.94
C GLN A 36 2.90 -3.98 -7.51
N TYR A 37 2.99 -2.71 -7.13
CA TYR A 37 3.35 -2.31 -5.77
C TYR A 37 2.33 -2.82 -4.74
N TYR A 38 1.04 -2.54 -4.94
CA TYR A 38 0.01 -2.97 -4.01
C TYR A 38 -0.18 -4.50 -3.98
N ASP A 39 0.00 -5.19 -5.10
CA ASP A 39 -0.01 -6.66 -5.15
C ASP A 39 1.16 -7.25 -4.34
N ARG A 40 2.34 -6.63 -4.42
CA ARG A 40 3.49 -6.99 -3.58
C ARG A 40 3.24 -6.69 -2.11
N LEU A 41 2.65 -5.53 -1.79
CA LEU A 41 2.31 -5.14 -0.43
C LEU A 41 1.30 -6.11 0.20
N ASP A 42 0.26 -6.53 -0.53
CA ASP A 42 -0.72 -7.50 -0.06
C ASP A 42 -0.07 -8.84 0.35
N ARG A 43 0.87 -9.35 -0.45
CA ARG A 43 1.64 -10.57 -0.11
C ARG A 43 2.44 -10.42 1.18
N LEU A 44 3.03 -9.25 1.43
CA LEU A 44 3.78 -8.98 2.66
C LEU A 44 2.85 -8.92 3.86
N LEU A 45 1.68 -8.27 3.72
CA LEU A 45 0.66 -8.15 4.76
C LEU A 45 -0.02 -9.49 5.09
N HIS A 46 0.03 -10.48 4.19
CA HIS A 46 -0.41 -11.85 4.46
C HIS A 46 0.46 -12.63 5.46
N ASN A 47 1.63 -12.09 5.83
CA ASN A 47 2.54 -12.69 6.81
C ASN A 47 2.65 -11.83 8.10
N PRO A 48 1.57 -11.69 8.89
CA PRO A 48 1.53 -10.80 10.05
C PRO A 48 2.52 -11.18 11.15
N ARG A 49 2.91 -12.46 11.23
CA ARG A 49 3.90 -12.96 12.18
C ARG A 49 5.26 -12.29 11.98
N GLN A 50 5.68 -12.15 10.73
CA GLN A 50 6.96 -11.55 10.34
C GLN A 50 6.94 -10.03 10.53
N LEU A 51 5.79 -9.40 10.31
CA LEU A 51 5.56 -7.97 10.59
C LEU A 51 5.63 -7.67 12.09
N GLY A 52 5.12 -8.56 12.94
CA GLY A 52 5.24 -8.44 14.39
C GLY A 52 6.71 -8.47 14.86
N ILE A 53 7.55 -9.31 14.26
CA ILE A 53 9.00 -9.38 14.54
C ILE A 53 9.69 -8.05 14.17
N LEU A 54 9.20 -7.36 13.14
CA LEU A 54 9.69 -6.05 12.70
C LEU A 54 9.13 -4.88 13.52
N GLY A 55 8.30 -5.14 14.52
CA GLY A 55 7.73 -4.11 15.41
C GLY A 55 6.43 -3.48 14.92
N PHE A 56 5.79 -4.01 13.87
CA PHE A 56 4.48 -3.54 13.46
C PHE A 56 3.38 -4.10 14.38
N SER A 57 2.58 -3.21 14.95
CA SER A 57 1.39 -3.60 15.71
C SER A 57 0.33 -4.22 14.78
N PRO A 58 -0.43 -5.23 15.24
CA PRO A 58 -1.50 -5.86 14.44
C PRO A 58 -2.55 -4.85 13.96
N GLN A 59 -2.79 -3.78 14.72
CA GLN A 59 -3.70 -2.71 14.32
C GLN A 59 -3.20 -1.96 13.08
N VAL A 60 -1.90 -1.66 13.04
CA VAL A 60 -1.24 -1.00 11.89
C VAL A 60 -1.35 -1.89 10.67
N VAL A 61 -1.02 -3.19 10.82
CA VAL A 61 -1.10 -4.17 9.72
C VAL A 61 -2.51 -4.25 9.16
N ASN A 62 -3.54 -4.30 10.01
CA ASN A 62 -4.93 -4.31 9.55
C ASN A 62 -5.30 -3.04 8.78
N GLN A 63 -4.87 -1.85 9.25
CA GLN A 63 -5.15 -0.61 8.53
C GLN A 63 -4.47 -0.56 7.16
N LEU A 64 -3.22 -1.04 7.07
CA LEU A 64 -2.51 -1.15 5.80
C LEU A 64 -3.19 -2.14 4.85
N ARG A 65 -3.77 -3.23 5.36
CA ARG A 65 -4.55 -4.19 4.55
C ARG A 65 -5.80 -3.55 3.96
N GLU A 66 -6.53 -2.76 4.73
CA GLU A 66 -7.73 -2.09 4.23
C GLU A 66 -7.39 -1.07 3.15
N ILE A 67 -6.34 -0.26 3.36
CA ILE A 67 -5.82 0.68 2.35
C ILE A 67 -5.42 -0.08 1.07
N CYS A 68 -4.66 -1.17 1.21
CA CYS A 68 -4.19 -1.98 0.09
C CYS A 68 -5.35 -2.54 -0.74
N LYS A 69 -6.40 -3.07 -0.09
CA LYS A 69 -7.60 -3.59 -0.78
C LYS A 69 -8.32 -2.50 -1.57
N ILE A 70 -8.51 -1.31 -0.99
CA ILE A 70 -9.17 -0.19 -1.65
C ILE A 70 -8.39 0.20 -2.91
N LYS A 71 -7.07 0.40 -2.77
CA LYS A 71 -6.19 0.78 -3.88
C LYS A 71 -6.13 -0.29 -4.97
N LEU A 72 -6.00 -1.57 -4.59
CA LEU A 72 -6.05 -2.68 -5.55
C LEU A 72 -7.36 -2.70 -6.34
N ALA A 73 -8.50 -2.48 -5.67
CA ALA A 73 -9.79 -2.42 -6.35
C ALA A 73 -9.86 -1.24 -7.34
N SER A 74 -9.40 -0.05 -6.93
CA SER A 74 -9.35 1.14 -7.80
C SER A 74 -8.46 0.94 -9.03
N HIS A 75 -7.29 0.30 -8.88
CA HIS A 75 -6.37 0.05 -10.01
C HIS A 75 -6.81 -1.11 -10.90
N LYS A 76 -7.46 -2.15 -10.34
CA LYS A 76 -7.98 -3.29 -11.12
C LYS A 76 -9.21 -2.92 -11.93
N ASN A 77 -10.03 -1.99 -11.44
CA ASN A 77 -11.20 -1.51 -12.15
C ASN A 77 -11.09 0.00 -12.42
N PRO A 78 -10.35 0.43 -13.46
CA PRO A 78 -10.27 1.86 -13.84
C PRO A 78 -11.60 2.43 -14.38
N ARG A 79 -12.73 1.71 -14.24
CA ARG A 79 -14.06 2.14 -14.68
C ARG A 79 -14.99 2.35 -13.48
N THR A 80 -14.89 3.53 -12.86
CA THR A 80 -15.99 4.40 -12.40
C THR A 80 -15.45 5.52 -11.49
N GLY A 81 -15.73 6.78 -11.83
CA GLY A 81 -15.69 7.87 -10.84
C GLY A 81 -14.77 9.06 -11.10
N HIS A 82 -14.67 9.56 -12.34
CA HIS A 82 -14.51 11.02 -12.49
C HIS A 82 -15.83 11.68 -12.05
N SER A 83 -15.99 11.95 -10.75
CA SER A 83 -16.92 13.00 -10.31
C SER A 83 -16.14 14.30 -10.31
N THR A 84 -16.10 14.94 -11.47
CA THR A 84 -15.92 16.39 -11.55
C THR A 84 -17.14 17.05 -10.92
N SER A 85 -16.97 17.65 -9.75
CA SER A 85 -17.72 18.85 -9.37
C SER A 85 -16.66 19.92 -9.21
N THR A 86 -16.35 20.72 -10.24
CA THR A 86 -17.17 21.79 -10.86
C THR A 86 -17.80 22.68 -9.80
N VAL A 87 -17.37 23.94 -9.89
CA VAL A 87 -17.61 25.16 -9.10
C VAL A 87 -19.02 25.39 -8.59
#